data_AF-A0A930F6E7-F1
#
_entry.id   AF-A0A930F6E7-F1
#
_cell.length_a   1.000
_cell.length_b   1.000
_cell.length_c   1.000
_cell.angle_alpha   90.00
_cell.angle_beta   90.00
_cell.angle_gamma   90.00
#
_symmetry.space_group_name_H-M   'P 1'
#
loop_
_entity.id
_entity.type
_entity.pdbx_description
1 polymer ?
#
loop_
_entity_poly.entity_id
_entity_poly.type
_entity_poly.pdbx_seq_one_letter_code
_entity_poly.pdbx_strand_id
1 'polypeptide(L)'
;MAEKDTINLTKEKMYISINDTLYTVLPYIEGERLEKGVGYIYKDKVYIYDGKMNKHKYIEAGHAYKDDDGKVHFVKPEGVEHDVDNVVMVNKQAMNEMDDTDLKTFDPRLAELNESNIFAPTINPEDDILKRAIKTVLGEMKIDLRLYKDRFRNEYDITNMKSAINKPSNMTIKYLVKWCEILNLDLSVNVKFKDANGEDAEISVNLK
;
A
#
# COMPACT_ATOMS: atom_id res chain seq x y z
N MET A 1 -22.68 -28.90 -10.96
CA MET A 1 -22.51 -28.58 -9.53
C MET A 1 -21.26 -27.74 -9.43
N ALA A 2 -21.40 -26.42 -9.25
CA ALA A 2 -20.26 -25.54 -9.10
C ALA A 2 -19.72 -25.69 -7.67
N GLU A 3 -18.43 -26.00 -7.57
CA GLU A 3 -17.68 -25.93 -6.32
C GLU A 3 -17.82 -24.51 -5.76
N LYS A 4 -18.31 -24.42 -4.52
CA LYS A 4 -18.23 -23.18 -3.76
C LYS A 4 -16.76 -23.00 -3.40
N ASP A 5 -16.13 -21.98 -3.97
CA ASP A 5 -14.81 -21.52 -3.57
C ASP A 5 -14.83 -21.18 -2.08
N THR A 6 -14.37 -22.12 -1.27
CA THR A 6 -14.10 -21.93 0.15
C THR A 6 -12.89 -21.01 0.25
N ILE A 7 -13.13 -19.74 0.56
CA ILE A 7 -12.08 -18.74 0.80
C ILE A 7 -11.20 -19.27 1.93
N ASN A 8 -9.96 -19.63 1.58
CA ASN A 8 -8.97 -20.17 2.51
C ASN A 8 -8.35 -18.99 3.28
N LEU A 9 -9.01 -18.55 4.36
CA LEU A 9 -8.66 -17.40 5.21
C LEU A 9 -7.34 -17.53 6.01
N THR A 10 -6.40 -18.38 5.58
CA THR A 10 -5.17 -18.65 6.34
C THR A 10 -3.92 -18.21 5.56
N LYS A 11 -3.59 -16.89 5.62
CA LYS A 11 -2.20 -16.37 5.61
C LYS A 11 -2.05 -14.83 5.59
N GLU A 12 -3.11 -14.09 5.32
CA GLU A 12 -3.08 -12.62 5.22
C GLU A 12 -3.54 -11.98 6.54
N LYS A 13 -2.80 -11.00 7.06
CA LYS A 13 -3.18 -10.28 8.29
C LYS A 13 -3.80 -8.95 7.89
N MET A 14 -5.00 -8.64 8.41
CA MET A 14 -5.64 -7.34 8.25
C MET A 14 -5.26 -6.40 9.39
N TYR A 15 -5.20 -5.10 9.12
CA TYR A 15 -4.89 -4.06 10.08
C TYR A 15 -5.76 -2.81 9.86
N ILE A 16 -5.92 -2.00 10.89
CA ILE A 16 -6.57 -0.68 10.81
C ILE A 16 -5.87 0.29 11.77
N SER A 17 -5.75 1.56 11.39
CA SER A 17 -5.30 2.63 12.28
C SER A 17 -6.52 3.40 12.80
N ILE A 18 -6.67 3.47 14.12
CA ILE A 18 -7.75 4.23 14.79
C ILE A 18 -7.08 5.05 15.90
N ASN A 19 -7.30 6.37 15.92
CA ASN A 19 -6.65 7.30 16.85
C ASN A 19 -5.14 7.05 16.98
N ASP A 20 -4.43 6.99 15.86
CA ASP A 20 -2.98 6.73 15.76
C ASP A 20 -2.50 5.38 16.36
N THR A 21 -3.43 4.45 16.60
CA THR A 21 -3.12 3.10 17.11
C THR A 21 -3.43 2.05 16.06
N LEU A 22 -2.45 1.20 15.74
CA LEU A 22 -2.59 0.11 14.79
C LEU A 22 -3.17 -1.13 15.48
N TYR A 23 -4.30 -1.63 14.97
CA TYR A 23 -4.95 -2.84 15.46
C TYR A 23 -4.88 -3.94 14.41
N THR A 24 -4.73 -5.20 14.85
CA THR A 24 -5.00 -6.36 13.98
C THR A 24 -6.50 -6.49 13.81
N VAL A 25 -6.95 -6.82 12.60
CA VAL A 25 -8.36 -6.94 12.25
C VAL A 25 -8.69 -8.37 11.85
N LEU A 26 -9.84 -8.87 12.30
CA LEU A 26 -10.39 -10.18 11.95
C LEU A 26 -11.88 -10.05 11.58
N PRO A 27 -12.43 -10.96 10.76
CA PRO A 27 -13.87 -11.02 10.56
C PRO A 27 -14.56 -11.44 11.87
N TYR A 28 -15.67 -10.80 12.23
CA TYR A 28 -16.47 -11.26 13.35
C TYR A 28 -17.24 -12.53 12.96
N ILE A 29 -17.06 -13.61 13.72
CA ILE A 29 -17.82 -14.85 13.58
C ILE A 29 -18.53 -15.11 14.91
N GLU A 30 -19.85 -15.24 14.88
CA GLU A 30 -20.65 -15.48 16.07
C GLU A 30 -20.27 -16.81 16.72
N GLY A 31 -20.02 -16.78 18.03
CA GLY A 31 -19.62 -17.96 18.81
C GLY A 31 -18.10 -18.19 18.88
N GLU A 32 -17.29 -17.51 18.07
CA GLU A 32 -15.83 -17.61 18.16
C GLU A 32 -15.25 -16.81 19.34
N ARG A 33 -14.06 -17.23 19.77
CA ARG A 33 -13.34 -16.55 20.85
C ARG A 33 -12.76 -15.24 20.34
N LEU A 34 -13.16 -14.14 20.96
CA LEU A 34 -12.59 -12.82 20.70
C LEU A 34 -11.38 -12.54 21.59
N GLU A 35 -10.40 -11.83 21.05
CA GLU A 35 -9.17 -11.43 21.70
C GLU A 35 -9.16 -9.94 22.00
N LYS A 36 -8.80 -9.58 23.24
CA LYS A 36 -8.80 -8.18 23.68
C LYS A 36 -7.73 -7.41 22.91
N GLY A 37 -8.08 -6.22 22.41
CA GLY A 37 -7.19 -5.38 21.60
C GLY A 37 -7.15 -5.77 20.11
N VAL A 38 -8.05 -6.63 19.66
CA VAL A 38 -8.22 -6.97 18.24
C VAL A 38 -9.48 -6.28 17.70
N GLY A 39 -9.39 -5.75 16.49
CA GLY A 39 -10.51 -5.16 15.75
C GLY A 39 -11.33 -6.24 15.04
N TYR A 40 -12.66 -6.15 15.13
CA TYR A 40 -13.57 -7.10 14.49
C TYR A 40 -14.51 -6.41 13.51
N ILE A 41 -14.57 -6.93 12.28
CA ILE A 41 -15.45 -6.41 11.23
C ILE A 41 -16.90 -6.85 11.50
N TYR A 42 -17.80 -5.89 11.68
CA TYR A 42 -19.24 -6.11 11.85
C TYR A 42 -20.05 -4.98 11.21
N LYS A 43 -20.97 -5.29 10.28
CA LYS A 43 -21.83 -4.31 9.59
C LYS A 43 -21.06 -3.07 9.09
N ASP A 44 -20.05 -3.33 8.26
CA ASP A 44 -19.24 -2.33 7.56
C ASP A 44 -18.37 -1.43 8.46
N LYS A 45 -18.26 -1.76 9.75
CA LYS A 45 -17.37 -1.07 10.70
C LYS A 45 -16.46 -2.07 11.43
N VAL A 46 -15.30 -1.59 11.88
CA VAL A 46 -14.38 -2.33 12.75
C VAL A 46 -14.58 -1.88 14.20
N TYR A 47 -14.75 -2.85 15.10
CA TYR A 47 -14.91 -2.60 16.52
C TYR A 47 -13.75 -3.21 17.31
N ILE A 48 -13.11 -2.41 18.16
CA ILE A 48 -12.03 -2.90 19.01
C ILE A 48 -12.63 -3.68 20.18
N TYR A 49 -12.32 -4.97 20.28
CA TYR A 49 -12.83 -5.78 21.38
C TYR A 49 -12.06 -5.48 22.67
N ASP A 50 -12.76 -5.01 23.69
CA ASP A 50 -12.15 -4.59 24.96
C ASP A 50 -12.50 -5.56 26.13
N GLY A 51 -12.98 -6.75 25.78
CA GLY A 51 -13.22 -7.85 26.71
C GLY A 51 -14.61 -7.84 27.32
N LYS A 52 -14.72 -8.36 28.56
CA LYS A 52 -15.99 -8.37 29.28
C LYS A 52 -16.39 -6.97 29.72
N MET A 53 -17.67 -6.66 29.54
CA MET A 53 -18.30 -5.45 30.05
C MET A 53 -18.26 -5.48 31.58
N ASN A 54 -17.61 -4.49 32.19
CA ASN A 54 -17.56 -4.35 33.64
C ASN A 54 -18.47 -3.18 34.03
N LYS A 55 -19.33 -3.33 35.06
CA LYS A 55 -20.36 -2.33 35.43
C LYS A 55 -19.83 -0.92 35.76
N HIS A 56 -18.51 -0.78 35.94
CA HIS A 56 -17.83 0.46 36.28
C HIS A 56 -16.90 0.97 35.17
N LYS A 57 -16.91 0.31 33.99
CA LYS A 57 -16.04 0.66 32.87
C LYS A 57 -16.81 1.57 31.92
N TYR A 58 -16.18 2.68 31.53
CA TYR A 58 -16.67 3.55 30.48
C TYR A 58 -16.83 2.72 29.19
N ILE A 59 -17.98 2.89 28.52
CA ILE A 59 -18.28 2.23 27.25
C ILE A 59 -17.81 3.18 26.16
N GLU A 60 -16.77 2.78 25.44
CA GLU A 60 -16.15 3.60 24.40
C GLU A 60 -16.82 3.39 23.05
N ALA A 61 -17.01 4.48 22.30
CA ALA A 61 -17.52 4.41 20.94
C ALA A 61 -16.52 3.68 20.04
N GLY A 62 -17.01 2.85 19.11
CA GLY A 62 -16.14 2.05 18.24
C GLY A 62 -15.53 0.81 18.90
N HIS A 63 -15.96 0.47 20.12
CA HIS A 63 -15.53 -0.73 20.83
C HIS A 63 -16.64 -1.80 20.87
N ALA A 64 -16.22 -3.04 21.10
CA ALA A 64 -17.09 -4.17 21.34
C ALA A 64 -16.82 -4.80 22.71
N TYR A 65 -17.88 -5.23 23.39
CA TYR A 65 -17.81 -5.81 24.74
C TYR A 65 -18.66 -7.07 24.85
N LYS A 66 -18.23 -8.03 25.65
CA LYS A 66 -18.99 -9.25 25.95
C LYS A 66 -19.70 -9.10 27.29
N ASP A 67 -21.00 -9.34 27.35
CA ASP A 67 -21.74 -9.35 28.62
C ASP A 67 -21.57 -10.67 29.39
N ASP A 68 -22.22 -10.76 30.55
CA ASP A 68 -22.18 -11.94 31.41
C ASP A 68 -22.86 -13.16 30.77
N ASP A 69 -23.84 -12.95 29.90
CA ASP A 69 -24.53 -13.98 29.11
C ASP A 69 -23.73 -14.42 27.88
N GLY A 70 -22.59 -13.77 27.62
CA GLY A 70 -21.70 -14.09 26.51
C GLY A 70 -22.10 -13.46 25.17
N LYS A 71 -23.07 -12.56 25.16
CA LYS A 71 -23.46 -11.78 23.98
C LYS A 71 -22.49 -10.61 23.78
N VAL A 72 -22.13 -10.37 22.53
CA VAL A 72 -21.26 -9.27 22.14
C VAL A 72 -22.11 -8.05 21.78
N HIS A 73 -21.79 -6.92 22.39
CA HIS A 73 -22.40 -5.62 22.16
C HIS A 73 -21.42 -4.71 21.42
N PHE A 74 -21.89 -4.13 20.31
CA PHE A 74 -21.10 -3.26 19.45
C PHE A 74 -21.55 -1.81 19.65
N VAL A 75 -20.63 -0.95 20.06
CA VAL A 75 -20.90 0.45 20.35
C VAL A 75 -20.55 1.28 19.13
N LYS A 76 -21.56 1.92 18.53
CA LYS A 76 -21.40 2.61 17.25
C LYS A 76 -20.26 3.66 17.33
N PRO A 77 -19.29 3.66 16.40
CA PRO A 77 -18.26 4.68 16.33
C PRO A 77 -18.83 6.03 15.85
N GLU A 78 -18.22 7.13 16.30
CA GLU A 78 -18.58 8.49 15.89
C GLU A 78 -17.79 8.96 14.66
N GLY A 79 -16.65 8.33 14.36
CA GLY A 79 -15.74 8.69 13.26
C GLY A 79 -15.75 7.70 12.08
N VAL A 80 -15.16 8.16 10.97
CA VAL A 80 -14.93 7.33 9.77
C VAL A 80 -13.73 6.39 9.93
N GLU A 81 -12.87 6.60 10.92
CA GLU A 81 -11.66 5.78 11.14
C GLU A 81 -11.97 4.28 11.32
N HIS A 82 -13.16 3.98 11.83
CA HIS A 82 -13.65 2.61 11.99
C HIS A 82 -14.29 2.01 10.73
N ASP A 83 -14.34 2.72 9.60
CA ASP A 83 -14.86 2.16 8.35
C ASP A 83 -14.00 0.99 7.86
N VAL A 84 -14.66 -0.07 7.40
CA VAL A 84 -13.98 -1.24 6.83
C VAL A 84 -13.15 -0.86 5.60
N ASP A 85 -13.51 0.22 4.91
CA ASP A 85 -12.74 0.79 3.80
C ASP A 85 -11.34 1.27 4.24
N ASN A 86 -11.10 1.48 5.54
CA ASN A 86 -9.77 1.80 6.07
C ASN A 86 -8.99 0.55 6.53
N VAL A 87 -9.56 -0.65 6.38
CA VAL A 87 -8.87 -1.90 6.71
C VAL A 87 -7.90 -2.26 5.60
N VAL A 88 -6.70 -2.60 6.03
CA VAL A 88 -5.54 -2.82 5.16
C VAL A 88 -5.08 -4.26 5.30
N MET A 89 -4.89 -4.98 4.20
CA MET A 89 -4.37 -6.36 4.20
C MET A 89 -2.87 -6.37 3.97
N VAL A 90 -2.09 -6.90 4.91
CA VAL A 90 -0.64 -6.98 4.77
C VAL A 90 -0.21 -8.44 4.54
N ASN A 91 0.51 -8.65 3.44
CA ASN A 91 1.15 -9.93 3.14
C ASN A 91 2.38 -10.13 4.07
N LYS A 92 2.54 -11.34 4.61
CA LYS A 92 3.65 -11.75 5.49
C LYS A 92 5.05 -11.41 4.96
N GLN A 93 5.26 -11.40 3.64
CA GLN A 93 6.57 -11.04 3.07
C GLN A 93 6.94 -9.58 3.33
N ALA A 94 6.00 -8.64 3.20
CA ALA A 94 6.23 -7.22 3.44
C ALA A 94 6.52 -6.91 4.92
N MET A 95 5.92 -7.66 5.86
CA MET A 95 6.18 -7.49 7.29
C MET A 95 7.52 -8.07 7.76
N ASN A 96 8.04 -9.10 7.09
CA ASN A 96 9.30 -9.73 7.49
C ASN A 96 10.54 -8.88 7.13
N GLU A 97 10.36 -7.84 6.30
CA GLU A 97 11.44 -6.95 5.84
C GLU A 97 11.43 -5.59 6.54
N MET A 98 10.46 -5.30 7.42
CA MET A 98 10.32 -4.01 8.11
C MET A 98 10.90 -4.08 9.53
N ASP A 99 11.71 -3.08 9.90
CA ASP A 99 12.16 -2.87 11.28
C ASP A 99 11.07 -2.13 12.09
N ASP A 100 11.08 -2.26 13.42
CA ASP A 100 10.12 -1.63 14.34
C ASP A 100 10.08 -0.09 14.21
N THR A 101 11.12 0.51 13.65
CA THR A 101 11.18 1.95 13.32
C THR A 101 10.39 2.35 12.08
N ASP A 102 10.16 1.46 11.11
CA ASP A 102 9.48 1.75 9.84
C ASP A 102 7.96 1.81 9.96
N LEU A 103 7.40 1.22 11.02
CA LEU A 103 5.97 1.23 11.34
C LEU A 103 5.38 2.64 11.54
N LYS A 104 6.23 3.63 11.88
CA LYS A 104 5.78 5.02 12.12
C LYS A 104 5.61 5.85 10.84
N THR A 105 6.13 5.36 9.71
CA THR A 105 6.07 6.03 8.40
C THR A 105 5.37 5.20 7.35
N PHE A 106 4.73 4.10 7.76
CA PHE A 106 4.03 3.17 6.89
C PHE A 106 2.89 3.88 6.15
N ASP A 107 3.01 4.06 4.83
CA ASP A 107 1.93 4.58 4.01
C ASP A 107 0.88 3.46 3.82
N PRO A 108 -0.35 3.61 4.34
CA PRO A 108 -1.41 2.60 4.22
C PRO A 108 -1.70 2.21 2.77
N ARG A 109 -1.41 3.10 1.82
CA ARG A 109 -1.54 2.84 0.37
C ARG A 109 -0.68 1.67 -0.08
N LEU A 110 0.50 1.46 0.51
CA LEU A 110 1.42 0.38 0.14
C LEU A 110 0.88 -1.02 0.50
N ALA A 111 -0.17 -1.11 1.30
CA ALA A 111 -0.77 -2.38 1.67
C ALA A 111 -2.12 -2.67 0.97
N GLU A 112 -2.48 -1.87 -0.04
CA GLU A 112 -3.44 -2.25 -1.08
C GLU A 112 -2.77 -2.99 -2.26
N LEU A 113 -1.49 -3.36 -2.14
CA LEU A 113 -0.74 -4.08 -3.19
C LEU A 113 -1.29 -5.50 -3.38
N ASN A 114 -2.38 -5.59 -4.13
CA ASN A 114 -2.77 -6.79 -4.82
C ASN A 114 -1.75 -6.99 -5.95
N GLU A 115 -1.07 -8.14 -6.03
CA GLU A 115 -0.05 -8.38 -7.07
C GLU A 115 -0.61 -8.15 -8.49
N SER A 116 -1.91 -8.40 -8.68
CA SER A 116 -2.65 -8.14 -9.91
C SER A 116 -2.70 -6.67 -10.34
N ASN A 117 -2.48 -5.73 -9.41
CA ASN A 117 -2.53 -4.29 -9.65
C ASN A 117 -1.12 -3.65 -9.72
N ILE A 118 -0.06 -4.44 -9.49
CA ILE A 118 1.31 -3.98 -9.65
C ILE A 118 1.54 -3.64 -11.12
N PHE A 119 1.94 -2.39 -11.37
CA PHE A 119 2.28 -1.96 -12.71
C PHE A 119 3.76 -2.25 -13.01
N ALA A 120 4.01 -3.43 -13.57
CA ALA A 120 5.33 -3.86 -14.04
C ALA A 120 5.32 -4.03 -15.57
N PRO A 121 5.62 -2.98 -16.35
CA PRO A 121 5.67 -3.08 -17.81
C PRO A 121 6.83 -3.96 -18.29
N THR A 122 6.56 -4.87 -19.23
CA THR A 122 7.58 -5.74 -19.84
C THR A 122 8.65 -4.90 -20.54
N ILE A 123 9.92 -5.21 -20.27
CA ILE A 123 11.07 -4.64 -20.98
C ILE A 123 11.24 -5.39 -22.30
N ASN A 124 11.15 -4.68 -23.41
CA ASN A 124 11.31 -5.26 -24.74
C ASN A 124 12.73 -5.00 -25.28
N PRO A 125 13.27 -5.87 -26.16
CA PRO A 125 14.61 -5.69 -26.74
C PRO A 125 14.80 -4.36 -27.49
N GLU A 126 13.74 -3.86 -28.12
CA GLU A 126 13.73 -2.60 -28.88
C GLU A 126 13.54 -1.34 -28.03
N ASP A 127 13.27 -1.48 -26.72
CA ASP A 127 13.12 -0.32 -25.85
C ASP A 127 14.41 0.50 -25.80
N ASP A 128 14.29 1.81 -25.94
CA ASP A 128 15.42 2.74 -25.76
C ASP A 128 15.90 2.75 -24.30
N ILE A 129 17.09 3.32 -24.07
CA ILE A 129 17.73 3.31 -22.75
C ILE A 129 16.89 3.96 -21.65
N LEU A 130 16.10 5.00 -21.97
CA LEU A 130 15.28 5.70 -20.99
C LEU A 130 14.08 4.85 -20.61
N LYS A 131 13.44 4.18 -21.58
CA LYS A 131 12.39 3.20 -21.29
C LYS A 131 12.90 2.06 -20.44
N ARG A 132 14.03 1.45 -20.81
CA ARG A 132 14.60 0.35 -20.03
C ARG A 132 14.85 0.78 -18.59
N ALA A 133 15.46 1.95 -18.39
CA ALA A 133 15.70 2.49 -17.06
C ALA A 133 14.41 2.63 -16.24
N ILE A 134 13.38 3.30 -16.76
CA ILE A 134 12.15 3.52 -15.99
C ILE A 134 11.31 2.25 -15.83
N LYS A 135 11.29 1.34 -16.81
CA LYS A 135 10.60 0.05 -16.67
C LYS A 135 11.27 -0.84 -15.62
N THR A 136 12.61 -0.84 -15.55
CA THR A 136 13.34 -1.50 -14.46
C THR A 136 12.93 -0.90 -13.11
N VAL A 137 12.95 0.42 -12.96
CA VAL A 137 12.52 1.07 -11.71
C VAL A 137 11.09 0.71 -11.35
N LEU A 138 10.15 0.76 -12.30
CA LEU A 138 8.75 0.38 -12.07
C LEU A 138 8.59 -1.10 -11.63
N GLY A 139 9.37 -1.99 -12.23
CA GLY A 139 9.40 -3.41 -11.86
C GLY A 139 9.93 -3.64 -10.44
N GLU A 140 10.98 -2.92 -10.04
CA GLU A 140 11.56 -3.00 -8.70
C GLU A 140 10.67 -2.34 -7.64
N MET A 141 10.06 -1.20 -7.95
CA MET A 141 9.19 -0.47 -7.03
C MET A 141 7.90 -1.22 -6.69
N LYS A 142 7.45 -2.14 -7.55
CA LYS A 142 6.24 -2.96 -7.35
C LYS A 142 5.01 -2.14 -6.92
N ILE A 143 4.77 -1.01 -7.58
CA ILE A 143 3.72 -0.06 -7.20
C ILE A 143 2.41 -0.26 -7.98
N ASP A 144 1.29 0.03 -7.31
CA ASP A 144 0.01 0.29 -7.98
C ASP A 144 -0.11 1.78 -8.32
N LEU A 145 -0.07 2.10 -9.62
CA LEU A 145 -0.19 3.49 -10.10
C LEU A 145 -1.51 4.17 -9.75
N ARG A 146 -2.56 3.43 -9.36
CA ARG A 146 -3.83 4.01 -8.90
C ARG A 146 -3.66 4.78 -7.59
N LEU A 147 -2.70 4.38 -6.75
CA LEU A 147 -2.40 5.03 -5.46
C LEU A 147 -1.74 6.39 -5.62
N TYR A 148 -1.25 6.68 -6.83
CA TYR A 148 -0.57 7.93 -7.19
C TYR A 148 -1.50 8.86 -7.97
N LYS A 149 -2.81 8.54 -8.08
CA LYS A 149 -3.81 9.31 -8.85
C LYS A 149 -3.83 10.80 -8.49
N ASP A 150 -3.64 11.11 -7.22
CA ASP A 150 -3.54 12.46 -6.66
C ASP A 150 -2.35 13.26 -7.22
N ARG A 151 -1.29 12.59 -7.68
CA ARG A 151 -0.11 13.22 -8.30
C ARG A 151 -0.26 13.44 -9.81
N PHE A 152 -1.32 12.91 -10.43
CA PHE A 152 -1.63 13.20 -11.83
C PHE A 152 -2.61 14.37 -11.93
N ARG A 153 -2.43 15.22 -12.95
CA ARG A 153 -3.34 16.36 -13.16
C ARG A 153 -4.77 15.93 -13.51
N ASN A 154 -4.94 14.73 -14.07
CA ASN A 154 -6.23 14.10 -14.37
C ASN A 154 -6.05 12.58 -14.58
N GLU A 155 -7.14 11.82 -14.55
CA GLU A 155 -7.10 10.35 -14.75
C GLU A 155 -6.60 9.94 -16.15
N TYR A 156 -6.81 10.80 -17.16
CA TYR A 156 -6.33 10.56 -18.53
C TYR A 156 -4.81 10.51 -18.62
N ASP A 157 -4.09 11.27 -17.78
CA ASP A 157 -2.64 11.27 -17.76
C ASP A 157 -2.07 9.91 -17.37
N ILE A 158 -2.73 9.15 -16.48
CA ILE A 158 -2.29 7.81 -16.07
C ILE A 158 -2.42 6.84 -17.25
N THR A 159 -3.58 6.84 -17.90
CA THR A 159 -3.86 5.97 -19.04
C THR A 159 -2.92 6.27 -20.21
N ASN A 160 -2.72 7.55 -20.51
CA ASN A 160 -1.74 8.00 -21.48
C ASN A 160 -0.34 7.54 -21.09
N MET A 161 -0.01 7.59 -19.80
CA MET A 161 1.32 7.24 -19.34
C MET A 161 1.63 5.74 -19.47
N LYS A 162 0.65 4.92 -19.05
CA LYS A 162 0.68 3.46 -19.24
C LYS A 162 0.73 3.07 -20.71
N SER A 163 0.03 3.81 -21.58
CA SER A 163 0.06 3.53 -23.01
C SER A 163 1.42 3.87 -23.61
N ALA A 164 1.96 5.06 -23.34
CA ALA A 164 3.19 5.52 -23.98
C ALA A 164 4.44 4.76 -23.54
N ILE A 165 4.52 4.25 -22.31
CA ILE A 165 5.65 3.40 -21.88
C ILE A 165 5.67 2.03 -22.59
N ASN A 166 4.51 1.57 -23.07
CA ASN A 166 4.38 0.28 -23.78
C ASN A 166 4.41 0.42 -25.31
N LYS A 167 4.37 1.64 -25.85
CA LYS A 167 4.48 1.87 -27.30
C LYS A 167 5.90 1.58 -27.79
N PRO A 168 6.10 1.17 -29.05
CA PRO A 168 7.43 0.98 -29.63
C PRO A 168 8.26 2.28 -29.75
N SER A 169 7.62 3.44 -29.89
CA SER A 169 8.29 4.74 -30.08
C SER A 169 9.22 5.14 -28.93
N ASN A 170 10.40 5.67 -29.22
CA ASN A 170 11.37 6.10 -28.19
C ASN A 170 10.78 7.07 -27.15
N MET A 171 11.22 6.94 -25.91
CA MET A 171 10.87 7.85 -24.82
C MET A 171 11.66 9.15 -24.91
N THR A 172 11.00 10.26 -24.57
CA THR A 172 11.66 11.57 -24.44
C THR A 172 12.10 11.81 -23.00
N ILE A 173 13.16 12.59 -22.79
CA ILE A 173 13.61 13.03 -21.45
C ILE A 173 12.49 13.72 -20.67
N LYS A 174 11.69 14.58 -21.33
CA LYS A 174 10.54 15.24 -20.68
C LYS A 174 9.56 14.24 -20.08
N TYR A 175 9.37 13.10 -20.74
CA TYR A 175 8.47 12.07 -20.29
C TYR A 175 9.08 11.22 -19.16
N LEU A 176 10.39 10.98 -19.19
CA LEU A 176 11.12 10.38 -18.06
C LEU A 176 11.04 11.26 -16.82
N VAL A 177 11.27 12.57 -16.95
CA VAL A 177 11.16 13.54 -15.83
C VAL A 177 9.75 13.52 -15.24
N LYS A 178 8.70 13.41 -16.05
CA LYS A 178 7.32 13.27 -15.57
C LYS A 178 7.16 12.01 -14.69
N TRP A 179 7.75 10.87 -15.07
CA TRP A 179 7.77 9.69 -14.20
C TRP A 179 8.49 9.97 -12.87
N CYS A 180 9.64 10.63 -12.92
CA CYS A 180 10.40 10.98 -11.72
C CYS A 180 9.62 11.91 -10.77
N GLU A 181 8.86 12.88 -11.30
CA GLU A 181 8.00 13.75 -10.51
C GLU A 181 6.89 12.96 -9.80
N ILE A 182 6.16 12.12 -10.54
CA ILE A 182 5.03 11.35 -10.00
C ILE A 182 5.52 10.37 -8.93
N LEU A 183 6.62 9.67 -9.20
CA LEU A 183 7.14 8.62 -8.34
C LEU A 183 8.08 9.14 -7.26
N ASN A 184 8.30 10.47 -7.22
CA ASN A 184 9.28 11.12 -6.37
C ASN A 184 10.68 10.50 -6.46
N LEU A 185 11.13 10.20 -7.68
CA LEU A 185 12.47 9.68 -7.96
C LEU A 185 13.43 10.82 -8.22
N ASP A 186 14.68 10.65 -7.82
CA ASP A 186 15.77 11.55 -8.20
C ASP A 186 16.45 11.03 -9.46
N LEU A 187 16.70 11.93 -10.41
CA LEU A 187 17.28 11.60 -11.69
C LEU A 187 18.62 12.31 -11.83
N SER A 188 19.70 11.54 -11.96
CA SER A 188 21.03 12.09 -12.25
C SER A 188 21.61 11.47 -13.51
N VAL A 189 22.37 12.25 -14.27
CA VAL A 189 23.20 11.76 -15.37
C VAL A 189 24.65 11.83 -14.95
N ASN A 190 25.34 10.71 -15.11
CA ASN A 190 26.76 10.59 -14.81
C ASN A 190 27.55 10.40 -16.10
N VAL A 191 28.56 11.24 -16.31
CA VAL A 191 29.43 11.19 -17.48
C VAL A 191 30.86 10.99 -17.02
N LYS A 192 31.47 9.90 -17.46
CA LYS A 192 32.89 9.57 -17.24
C LYS A 192 33.68 9.84 -18.52
N PHE A 193 34.78 10.55 -18.41
CA PHE A 193 35.61 10.95 -19.55
C PHE A 193 37.08 11.08 -19.13
N LYS A 194 37.96 11.20 -20.13
CA LYS A 194 39.37 11.54 -19.93
C LYS A 194 39.53 13.05 -20.05
N ASP A 195 40.15 13.69 -19.07
CA ASP A 195 40.44 15.12 -19.11
C ASP A 195 41.57 15.44 -20.12
N ALA A 196 41.95 16.72 -20.21
CA ALA A 196 43.01 17.15 -21.12
C ALA A 196 44.39 16.53 -20.80
N ASN A 197 44.59 16.04 -19.58
CA ASN A 197 45.83 15.38 -19.14
C ASN A 197 45.76 13.85 -19.28
N GLY A 198 44.63 13.29 -19.73
CA GLY A 198 44.41 11.85 -19.81
C GLY A 198 44.04 11.20 -18.49
N GLU A 199 43.69 11.98 -17.47
CA GLU A 199 43.22 11.51 -16.16
C GLU A 199 41.72 11.21 -16.22
N ASP A 200 41.27 10.25 -15.40
CA ASP A 200 39.84 9.94 -15.30
C ASP A 200 39.09 11.06 -14.57
N ALA A 201 38.05 11.58 -15.21
CA ALA A 201 37.17 12.59 -14.67
C ALA A 201 35.70 12.15 -14.77
N GLU A 202 34.89 12.68 -13.87
CA GLU A 202 33.48 12.35 -13.75
C GLU A 202 32.68 13.61 -13.45
N ILE A 203 31.59 13.82 -14.20
CA ILE A 203 30.61 14.87 -13.93
C ILE A 203 29.26 14.21 -13.69
N SER A 204 28.65 14.54 -12.55
CA SER A 204 27.29 14.19 -12.22
C SER A 204 26.40 15.43 -12.30
N VAL A 205 25.35 15.36 -13.11
CA VAL A 205 24.33 16.40 -13.21
C VAL A 205 23.04 15.86 -12.61
N ASN A 206 22.55 16.49 -11.55
CA ASN A 206 21.21 16.23 -11.06
C ASN A 206 20.22 16.96 -11.97
N LEU A 207 19.23 16.21 -12.48
CA LEU A 207 18.20 16.71 -13.39
C LEU A 207 16.90 17.05 -12.64
N LYS A 208 16.92 16.96 -11.30
CA LYS A 208 15.81 17.28 -10.41
C LYS A 208 16.26 18.20 -9.27
#